data_AF-R6U9Q5-F1
#
_entry.id   AF-R6U9Q5-F1
#
_cell.length_a   1.000
_cell.length_b   1.000
_cell.length_c   1.000
_cell.angle_alpha   90.00
_cell.angle_beta   90.00
_cell.angle_gamma   90.00
#
_symmetry.space_group_name_H-M   'P 1'
#
loop_
_entity.id
_entity.type
_entity.pdbx_description
1 polymer ?
#
loop_
_entity_poly.entity_id
_entity_poly.type
_entity_poly.pdbx_seq_one_letter_code
_entity_poly.pdbx_strand_id
1 'polypeptide(L)'
;MKKLKLFGIVAVFLLIAGCASIPIINDHYAYQTEKELCSIPLPKETEFIESLSKSGKLAGNGNGMQYFGAMLIKSDLPIEELEKYYSGYRNNDWEYLVDIQEGQEIEVVDHGTLQFTKQIEGKGYYIVYSWGDGNSLLSEIDIRGH
;
A
#
# COMPACT_ATOMS: atom_id res chain seq x y z
N MET A 1 -30.44 -36.61 -10.58
CA MET A 1 -29.70 -36.56 -9.29
C MET A 1 -28.19 -36.36 -9.45
N LYS A 2 -27.45 -37.17 -10.25
CA LYS A 2 -25.99 -37.00 -10.41
C LYS A 2 -25.57 -35.62 -10.96
N LYS A 3 -26.25 -35.11 -11.99
CA LYS A 3 -25.98 -33.78 -12.58
C LYS A 3 -26.23 -32.62 -11.59
N LEU A 4 -27.25 -32.74 -10.74
CA LEU A 4 -27.60 -31.72 -9.74
C LEU A 4 -26.56 -31.70 -8.59
N LYS A 5 -26.04 -32.87 -8.18
CA LYS A 5 -24.92 -32.96 -7.23
C LYS A 5 -23.64 -32.35 -7.81
N LEU A 6 -23.33 -32.63 -9.07
CA LEU A 6 -22.17 -32.05 -9.75
C LEU A 6 -22.29 -30.52 -9.85
N PHE A 7 -23.46 -30.01 -10.24
CA PHE A 7 -23.73 -28.58 -10.28
C PHE A 7 -23.56 -27.92 -8.90
N GLY A 8 -24.09 -28.54 -7.84
CA GLY A 8 -23.90 -28.07 -6.47
C GLY A 8 -22.44 -27.99 -6.05
N ILE A 9 -21.64 -29.03 -6.39
CA ILE A 9 -20.19 -29.04 -6.12
C ILE A 9 -19.49 -27.89 -6.85
N VAL A 10 -19.76 -27.71 -8.14
CA VAL A 10 -19.16 -26.62 -8.95
C VAL A 10 -19.55 -25.25 -8.39
N ALA A 11 -20.82 -25.04 -8.02
CA ALA A 11 -21.28 -23.79 -7.44
C ALA A 11 -20.55 -23.45 -6.13
N VAL A 12 -20.33 -24.43 -5.24
CA VAL A 12 -19.57 -24.23 -4.00
C VAL A 12 -18.12 -23.87 -4.30
N PHE A 13 -17.47 -24.54 -5.25
CA PHE A 13 -16.10 -24.19 -5.64
C PHE A 13 -15.99 -22.77 -6.20
N LEU A 14 -16.96 -22.34 -7.02
CA LEU A 14 -16.99 -20.98 -7.55
C LEU A 14 -17.17 -19.93 -6.44
N LEU A 15 -18.02 -20.21 -5.45
CA LEU A 15 -18.20 -19.32 -4.30
C LEU A 15 -16.92 -19.20 -3.47
N ILE A 16 -16.26 -20.33 -3.16
CA ILE A 16 -15.01 -20.33 -2.41
C ILE A 16 -13.91 -19.59 -3.18
N ALA A 17 -13.78 -19.85 -4.48
CA ALA A 17 -12.80 -19.17 -5.33
C ALA A 17 -13.08 -17.65 -5.39
N GLY A 18 -14.34 -17.25 -5.49
CA GLY A 18 -14.76 -15.85 -5.43
C GLY A 18 -14.33 -15.19 -4.12
N CYS A 19 -14.66 -15.79 -2.97
CA CYS A 19 -14.28 -15.26 -1.67
C CYS A 19 -12.75 -15.19 -1.49
N ALA A 20 -12.03 -16.23 -1.93
CA ALA A 20 -10.57 -16.26 -1.86
C ALA A 20 -9.89 -15.23 -2.79
N SER A 21 -10.58 -14.76 -3.84
CA SER A 21 -10.05 -13.73 -4.73
C SER A 21 -10.14 -12.31 -4.16
N ILE A 22 -11.01 -12.07 -3.17
CA ILE A 22 -11.23 -10.73 -2.60
C ILE A 22 -9.91 -10.17 -2.02
N PRO A 23 -9.17 -10.90 -1.15
CA PRO A 23 -7.91 -10.38 -0.62
C PRO A 23 -6.89 -10.06 -1.71
N ILE A 24 -6.81 -10.92 -2.74
CA ILE A 24 -5.87 -10.76 -3.86
C ILE A 24 -6.18 -9.49 -4.65
N ILE A 25 -7.46 -9.21 -4.90
CA ILE A 25 -7.88 -8.00 -5.60
C ILE A 25 -7.55 -6.76 -4.75
N ASN A 26 -7.79 -6.81 -3.44
CA ASN A 26 -7.47 -5.70 -2.54
C ASN A 26 -5.95 -5.45 -2.46
N ASP A 27 -5.14 -6.52 -2.39
CA ASP A 27 -3.68 -6.39 -2.45
C ASP A 27 -3.22 -5.83 -3.80
N HIS A 28 -3.92 -6.15 -4.89
CA HIS A 28 -3.63 -5.57 -6.20
C HIS A 28 -3.89 -4.06 -6.24
N TYR A 29 -4.93 -3.55 -5.57
CA TYR A 29 -5.14 -2.10 -5.44
C TYR A 29 -3.99 -1.42 -4.68
N ALA A 30 -3.54 -1.98 -3.56
CA ALA A 30 -2.36 -1.46 -2.85
C ALA A 30 -1.09 -1.51 -3.72
N TYR A 31 -0.92 -2.57 -4.50
CA TYR A 31 0.18 -2.68 -5.46
C TYR A 31 0.10 -1.63 -6.58
N GLN A 32 -1.09 -1.28 -7.05
CA GLN A 32 -1.25 -0.18 -8.01
C GLN A 32 -0.81 1.15 -7.39
N THR A 33 -1.22 1.45 -6.15
CA THR A 33 -0.75 2.63 -5.41
C THR A 33 0.78 2.69 -5.36
N GLU A 34 1.45 1.58 -5.05
CA GLU A 34 2.92 1.49 -5.08
C GLU A 34 3.50 1.73 -6.48
N LYS A 35 2.91 1.13 -7.53
CA LYS A 35 3.41 1.32 -8.91
C LYS A 35 3.26 2.77 -9.38
N GLU A 36 2.15 3.43 -9.06
CA GLU A 36 1.92 4.84 -9.38
C GLU A 36 2.95 5.72 -8.69
N LEU A 37 3.17 5.49 -7.39
CA LEU A 37 4.20 6.17 -6.61
C LEU A 37 5.59 6.03 -7.24
N CYS A 38 5.98 4.80 -7.62
CA CYS A 38 7.28 4.51 -8.23
C CYS A 38 7.41 4.97 -9.68
N SER A 39 6.31 5.38 -10.33
CA SER A 39 6.33 5.90 -11.70
C SER A 39 6.78 7.37 -11.77
N ILE A 40 6.72 8.08 -10.65
CA ILE A 40 7.15 9.46 -10.55
C ILE A 40 8.67 9.54 -10.70
N PRO A 41 9.20 10.46 -11.54
CA PRO A 41 10.64 10.66 -11.63
C PRO A 41 11.23 11.01 -10.27
N LEU A 42 12.38 10.43 -9.93
CA LEU A 42 13.09 10.80 -8.71
C LEU A 42 13.61 12.25 -8.82
N PRO A 43 13.62 13.02 -7.72
CA PRO A 43 14.38 14.25 -7.65
C PRO A 43 15.85 14.01 -8.00
N LYS A 44 16.58 15.08 -8.37
CA LYS A 44 18.03 14.99 -8.50
C LYS A 44 18.66 14.53 -7.18
N GLU A 45 19.83 13.91 -7.27
CA GLU A 45 20.61 13.51 -6.08
C GLU A 45 19.83 12.57 -5.14
N THR A 46 18.88 11.81 -5.70
CA THR A 46 18.03 10.88 -4.97
C THR A 46 18.14 9.48 -5.59
N GLU A 47 18.34 8.48 -4.75
CA GLU A 47 18.42 7.08 -5.09
C GLU A 47 17.16 6.35 -4.62
N PHE A 48 16.56 5.55 -5.49
CA PHE A 48 15.51 4.60 -5.12
C PHE A 48 16.15 3.36 -4.50
N ILE A 49 15.62 2.93 -3.35
CA ILE A 49 16.16 1.79 -2.60
C ILE A 49 15.25 0.57 -2.72
N GLU A 50 13.99 0.70 -2.31
CA GLU A 50 12.98 -0.35 -2.43
C GLU A 50 11.56 0.23 -2.37
N SER A 51 10.56 -0.59 -2.68
CA SER A 51 9.15 -0.25 -2.55
C SER A 51 8.36 -1.42 -2.00
N LEU A 52 7.20 -1.11 -1.40
CA LEU A 52 6.28 -2.11 -0.90
C LEU A 52 4.84 -1.58 -0.91
N SER A 53 3.90 -2.50 -0.81
CA SER A 53 2.47 -2.23 -0.73
C SER A 53 1.81 -3.13 0.30
N LYS A 54 0.72 -2.65 0.89
CA LYS A 54 -0.12 -3.45 1.79
C LYS A 54 -1.57 -2.99 1.76
N SER A 55 -2.50 -3.96 1.80
CA SER A 55 -3.90 -3.69 2.05
C SER A 55 -4.32 -4.21 3.44
N GLY A 56 -5.21 -3.48 4.12
CA GLY A 56 -5.77 -3.87 5.41
C GLY A 56 -6.27 -2.69 6.22
N LYS A 57 -6.59 -2.92 7.49
CA LYS A 57 -6.68 -1.87 8.51
C LYS A 57 -5.25 -1.54 8.94
N LEU A 58 -4.78 -0.35 8.58
CA LEU A 58 -3.38 0.04 8.68
C LEU A 58 -3.20 1.28 9.56
N ALA A 59 -4.06 2.29 9.44
CA ALA A 59 -3.96 3.54 10.20
C ALA A 59 -5.32 4.02 10.73
N GLY A 60 -5.31 4.66 11.89
CA GLY A 60 -6.48 5.22 12.56
C GLY A 60 -7.35 4.17 13.29
N ASN A 61 -8.47 4.64 13.85
CA ASN A 61 -9.35 3.83 14.69
C ASN A 61 -10.67 3.42 14.02
N GLY A 62 -10.85 3.76 12.74
CA GLY A 62 -12.04 3.40 11.96
C GLY A 62 -12.04 1.94 11.52
N ASN A 63 -13.14 1.52 10.88
CA ASN A 63 -13.16 0.33 10.04
C ASN A 63 -13.06 0.77 8.59
N GLY A 64 -12.36 -0.01 7.79
CA GLY A 64 -12.17 0.25 6.37
C GLY A 64 -10.90 -0.39 5.87
N MET A 65 -11.01 -1.04 4.71
CA MET A 65 -9.83 -1.44 3.95
C MET A 65 -9.08 -0.19 3.49
N GLN A 66 -7.79 -0.15 3.76
CA GLN A 66 -6.86 0.88 3.29
C GLN A 66 -5.85 0.26 2.33
N TYR A 67 -5.38 1.04 1.37
CA TYR A 67 -4.48 0.60 0.31
C TYR A 67 -3.21 1.45 0.36
N PHE A 68 -2.19 0.92 1.03
CA PHE A 68 -0.95 1.64 1.27
C PHE A 68 0.11 1.25 0.22
N GLY A 69 0.77 2.25 -0.35
CA GLY A 69 1.97 2.07 -1.17
C GLY A 69 3.08 2.99 -0.67
N ALA A 70 4.31 2.49 -0.61
CA ALA A 70 5.47 3.24 -0.17
C ALA A 70 6.73 2.90 -0.96
N MET A 71 7.63 3.88 -1.06
CA MET A 71 8.99 3.69 -1.51
C MET A 71 9.97 4.29 -0.51
N LEU A 72 11.08 3.59 -0.32
CA LEU A 72 12.24 4.08 0.42
C LEU A 72 13.19 4.74 -0.58
N ILE A 73 13.52 5.99 -0.32
CA ILE A 73 14.52 6.74 -1.08
C ILE A 73 15.66 7.18 -0.17
N LYS A 74 16.82 7.39 -0.76
CA LYS A 74 17.95 8.05 -0.13
C LYS A 74 18.27 9.35 -0.86
N SER A 75 18.37 10.46 -0.15
CA SER A 75 18.61 11.77 -0.75
C SER A 75 19.48 12.65 0.14
N ASP A 76 20.30 13.49 -0.47
CA ASP A 76 21.01 14.57 0.22
C ASP A 76 20.17 15.86 0.30
N LEU A 77 18.99 15.89 -0.35
CA LEU A 77 18.06 17.00 -0.30
C LEU A 77 17.39 17.11 1.09
N PRO A 78 17.11 18.33 1.57
CA PRO A 78 16.34 18.53 2.78
C PRO A 78 14.89 18.05 2.58
N ILE A 79 14.22 17.63 3.66
CA ILE A 79 12.86 17.06 3.58
C ILE A 79 11.87 18.04 2.96
N GLU A 80 12.01 19.33 3.24
CA GLU A 80 11.11 20.37 2.72
C GLU A 80 11.19 20.48 1.19
N GLU A 81 12.35 20.18 0.59
CA GLU A 81 12.51 20.12 -0.86
C GLU A 81 11.87 18.86 -1.45
N LEU A 82 11.98 17.72 -0.77
CA LEU A 82 11.31 16.48 -1.16
C LEU A 82 9.79 16.63 -1.07
N GLU A 83 9.26 17.18 0.02
CA GLU A 83 7.83 17.47 0.19
C GLU A 83 7.32 18.42 -0.90
N LYS A 84 8.06 19.49 -1.18
CA LYS A 84 7.72 20.41 -2.26
C LYS A 84 7.72 19.74 -3.63
N TYR A 85 8.66 18.82 -3.87
CA TYR A 85 8.72 18.06 -5.12
C TYR A 85 7.51 17.12 -5.27
N TYR A 86 7.26 16.29 -4.26
CA TYR A 86 6.21 15.27 -4.30
C TYR A 86 4.79 15.84 -4.17
N SER A 87 4.63 16.98 -3.48
CA SER A 87 3.34 17.69 -3.42
C SER A 87 2.83 18.15 -4.80
N GLY A 88 3.72 18.33 -5.78
CA GLY A 88 3.35 18.65 -7.15
C GLY A 88 2.58 17.54 -7.88
N TYR A 89 2.58 16.30 -7.35
CA TYR A 89 1.88 15.15 -7.92
C TYR A 89 0.62 14.76 -7.14
N ARG A 90 0.32 15.44 -6.03
CA ARG A 90 -0.82 15.12 -5.17
C ARG A 90 -2.15 15.43 -5.84
N ASN A 91 -3.06 14.47 -5.86
CA ASN A 91 -4.47 14.73 -6.14
C ASN A 91 -5.26 15.05 -4.88
N ASN A 92 -4.78 14.60 -3.71
CA ASN A 92 -5.40 14.81 -2.40
C ASN A 92 -4.35 14.83 -1.28
N ASP A 93 -4.80 15.05 -0.03
CA ASP A 93 -3.95 15.20 1.15
C ASP A 93 -3.28 13.90 1.63
N TRP A 94 -3.61 12.75 1.03
CA TRP A 94 -3.15 11.43 1.44
C TRP A 94 -2.20 10.77 0.43
N GLU A 95 -1.87 11.47 -0.65
CA GLU A 95 -0.96 11.01 -1.68
C GLU A 95 0.42 11.69 -1.56
N TYR A 96 1.46 11.00 -2.01
CA TYR A 96 2.84 11.49 -2.11
C TYR A 96 3.31 12.26 -0.85
N LEU A 97 3.02 11.68 0.30
CA LEU A 97 3.50 12.13 1.60
C LEU A 97 4.95 11.74 1.76
N VAL A 98 5.75 12.59 2.39
CA VAL A 98 7.18 12.36 2.62
C VAL A 98 7.42 12.43 4.11
N ASP A 99 8.16 11.47 4.64
CA ASP A 99 8.60 11.49 6.04
C ASP A 99 10.05 10.99 6.16
N ILE A 100 10.70 11.33 7.27
CA ILE A 100 12.02 10.82 7.61
C ILE A 100 11.87 9.35 8.00
N GLN A 101 12.72 8.48 7.46
CA GLN A 101 12.73 7.07 7.83
C GLN A 101 13.96 6.78 8.70
N GLU A 102 13.75 6.60 10.01
CA GLU A 102 14.85 6.40 10.98
C GLU A 102 15.24 4.93 11.19
N GLY A 103 14.33 4.00 10.89
CA GLY A 103 14.53 2.56 11.06
C GLY A 103 13.77 1.75 10.00
N GLN A 104 13.79 0.43 10.08
CA GLN A 104 13.11 -0.40 9.06
C GLN A 104 11.58 -0.32 9.14
N GLU A 105 11.02 -0.11 10.33
CA GLU A 105 9.58 -0.08 10.58
C GLU A 105 8.93 1.22 10.09
N ILE A 106 7.78 1.10 9.43
CA ILE A 106 7.03 2.22 8.88
C ILE A 106 6.05 2.73 9.93
N GLU A 107 6.39 3.84 10.58
CA GLU A 107 5.65 4.36 11.74
C GLU A 107 4.25 4.88 11.41
N VAL A 108 3.98 5.24 10.15
CA VAL A 108 2.66 5.73 9.70
C VAL A 108 1.61 4.61 9.60
N VAL A 109 2.00 3.36 9.84
CA VAL A 109 1.11 2.20 9.93
C VAL A 109 0.92 1.84 11.40
N ASP A 110 -0.22 2.23 11.96
CA ASP A 110 -0.60 1.98 13.36
C ASP A 110 -0.91 0.50 13.67
N HIS A 111 -1.46 -0.23 12.70
CA HIS A 111 -1.99 -1.57 12.89
C HIS A 111 -1.15 -2.63 12.17
N GLY A 112 -0.51 -3.48 12.99
CA GLY A 112 0.43 -4.48 12.53
C GLY A 112 1.81 -3.90 12.24
N THR A 113 2.74 -4.75 11.83
CA THR A 113 4.11 -4.32 11.50
C THR A 113 4.29 -4.36 9.98
N LEU A 114 4.79 -3.26 9.42
CA LEU A 114 5.23 -3.17 8.04
C LEU A 114 6.63 -2.55 8.05
N GLN A 115 7.57 -3.18 7.35
CA GLN A 115 8.97 -2.79 7.41
C GLN A 115 9.66 -2.93 6.05
N PHE A 116 10.58 -2.02 5.79
CA PHE A 116 11.53 -2.11 4.70
C PHE A 116 12.56 -3.22 4.95
N THR A 117 13.01 -3.88 3.89
CA THR A 117 14.00 -4.95 4.00
C THR A 117 15.43 -4.42 4.12
N LYS A 118 15.69 -3.24 3.56
CA LYS A 118 16.95 -2.52 3.68
C LYS A 118 17.16 -2.12 5.14
N GLN A 119 18.34 -2.46 5.66
CA GLN A 119 18.78 -1.91 6.92
C GLN A 119 19.09 -0.42 6.76
N ILE A 120 18.41 0.40 7.55
CA ILE A 120 18.54 1.86 7.52
C ILE A 120 19.56 2.27 8.57
N GLU A 121 20.69 2.79 8.08
CA GLU A 121 21.82 3.23 8.89
C GLU A 121 22.24 4.64 8.47
N GLY A 122 22.24 5.57 9.41
CA GLY A 122 22.62 6.96 9.16
C GLY A 122 21.45 7.85 8.76
N LYS A 123 21.76 8.98 8.12
CA LYS A 123 20.78 10.01 7.72
C LYS A 123 20.49 9.97 6.21
N GLY A 124 19.45 10.70 5.81
CA GLY A 124 19.10 10.91 4.40
C GLY A 124 18.20 9.82 3.82
N TYR A 125 17.60 8.97 4.66
CA TYR A 125 16.56 8.04 4.24
C TYR A 125 15.18 8.66 4.48
N TYR A 126 14.34 8.54 3.48
CA TYR A 126 12.98 9.07 3.49
C TYR A 126 12.02 8.02 2.97
N ILE A 127 10.85 7.96 3.57
CA ILE A 127 9.71 7.25 3.02
C ILE A 127 8.89 8.25 2.19
N VAL A 128 8.52 7.84 0.99
CA VAL A 128 7.45 8.49 0.24
C VAL A 128 6.30 7.51 0.17
N TYR A 129 5.09 7.92 0.51
CA TYR A 129 3.95 7.00 0.59
C TYR A 129 2.63 7.66 0.18
N SER A 130 1.67 6.81 -0.20
CA SER A 130 0.31 7.22 -0.56
C SER A 130 -0.71 6.24 0.00
N TRP A 131 -1.88 6.77 0.31
CA TRP A 131 -3.09 6.00 0.56
C TRP A 131 -3.96 6.03 -0.68
N GLY A 132 -4.04 4.92 -1.39
CA GLY A 132 -4.83 4.81 -2.62
C GLY A 132 -6.27 4.38 -2.37
N ASP A 133 -7.01 4.38 -3.46
CA ASP A 133 -8.40 3.95 -3.51
C ASP A 133 -8.52 2.51 -4.02
N GLY A 134 -9.53 1.79 -3.52
CA GLY A 134 -9.89 0.47 -4.04
C GLY A 134 -11.38 0.35 -4.31
N ASN A 135 -11.81 -0.88 -4.61
CA ASN A 135 -13.21 -1.13 -4.91
C ASN A 135 -14.07 -1.11 -3.63
N SER A 136 -15.08 -0.24 -3.59
CA SER A 136 -15.95 -0.05 -2.41
C SER A 136 -16.65 -1.31 -1.93
N LEU A 137 -17.10 -2.19 -2.84
CA LEU A 137 -17.79 -3.42 -2.47
C LEU A 137 -16.81 -4.46 -1.91
N LEU A 138 -15.63 -4.59 -2.52
CA LEU A 138 -14.61 -5.55 -2.09
C LEU A 138 -13.93 -5.12 -0.78
N SER A 139 -13.82 -3.82 -0.53
CA SER A 139 -13.29 -3.29 0.72
C SER A 139 -14.16 -3.61 1.94
N GLU A 140 -15.48 -3.67 1.77
CA GLU A 140 -16.41 -3.91 2.89
C GLU A 140 -16.41 -5.37 3.35
N ILE A 141 -16.24 -6.31 2.41
CA ILE A 141 -16.39 -7.75 2.66
C ILE A 141 -15.08 -8.46 3.03
N ASP A 142 -13.94 -7.80 2.87
CA ASP A 142 -12.65 -8.32 3.31
C ASP A 142 -12.44 -8.03 4.80
N ILE A 143 -12.37 -9.09 5.60
CA ILE A 143 -12.22 -9.01 7.06
C ILE A 143 -10.94 -8.32 7.51
N ARG A 144 -9.91 -8.21 6.65
CA ARG A 144 -8.65 -7.53 7.00
C ARG A 144 -8.82 -6.03 7.21
N GLY A 145 -9.94 -5.43 6.77
CA GLY A 145 -10.27 -4.02 6.95
C GLY A 145 -11.01 -3.69 8.26
N HIS A 146 -11.32 -4.66 9.12
CA HIS A 146 -12.12 -4.47 10.34
C HIS A 146 -11.35 -4.81 11.60
#